data_AF-A0A498GV28-F1
#
_entry.id   AF-A0A498GV28-F1
#
_cell.length_a   1.000
_cell.length_b   1.000
_cell.length_c   1.000
_cell.angle_alpha   90.00
_cell.angle_beta   90.00
_cell.angle_gamma   90.00
#
_symmetry.space_group_name_H-M   'P 1'
#
loop_
_entity.id
_entity.type
_entity.pdbx_description
1 polymer ?
#
loop_
_entity_poly.entity_id
_entity_poly.type
_entity_poly.pdbx_seq_one_letter_code
_entity_poly.pdbx_strand_id
1 'polypeptide(L)' 'MSRLTLKANSLPDNRYYELDVTDLVKEHLSGKYENTGFRIKTHTESADYVAFYSCDTENEEQHPKLNIEKPEGP' A
#
# COMPACT_ATOMS: atom_id res chain seq x y z
N MET A 1 1.09 -7.83 14.14
CA MET A 1 0.21 -7.71 12.95
C MET A 1 -0.17 -6.24 12.83
N SER A 2 0.47 -5.50 11.94
CA SER A 2 0.22 -4.06 11.74
C SER A 2 -1.02 -3.89 10.87
N ARG A 3 -1.98 -3.05 11.29
CA ARG A 3 -3.27 -2.85 10.61
C ARG A 3 -3.50 -1.35 10.38
N LEU A 4 -3.50 -0.94 9.12
CA LEU A 4 -3.91 0.40 8.68
C LEU A 4 -5.36 0.34 8.19
N THR A 5 -6.18 1.35 8.51
CA THR A 5 -7.61 1.39 8.13
C THR A 5 -7.94 2.74 7.50
N LEU A 6 -8.41 2.72 6.25
CA LEU A 6 -8.93 3.88 5.53
C LEU A 6 -10.45 3.97 5.75
N LYS A 7 -10.98 5.16 6.04
CA LYS A 7 -12.43 5.36 6.22
C LYS A 7 -13.12 5.48 4.86
N ALA A 8 -14.05 4.58 4.55
CA ALA A 8 -14.69 4.43 3.24
C ALA A 8 -15.83 5.45 2.93
N ASN A 9 -15.80 6.67 3.47
CA ASN A 9 -16.97 7.57 3.42
C ASN A 9 -16.96 8.61 2.29
N SER A 10 -16.15 8.42 1.25
CA SER A 10 -16.15 9.28 0.07
C SER A 10 -16.10 8.41 -1.18
N LEU A 11 -16.95 8.74 -2.15
CA LEU A 11 -16.85 8.25 -3.53
C LEU A 11 -15.37 8.20 -3.96
N PRO A 12 -14.96 7.27 -4.85
CA PRO A 12 -13.58 7.23 -5.34
C PRO A 12 -13.20 8.61 -5.83
N ASP A 13 -12.33 9.27 -5.08
CA ASP A 13 -11.88 10.64 -5.31
C ASP A 13 -10.72 10.66 -6.31
N ASN A 14 -10.39 9.50 -6.88
CA ASN A 14 -9.24 9.23 -7.75
C ASN A 14 -7.93 9.72 -7.14
N ARG A 15 -7.82 9.71 -5.80
CA ARG A 15 -6.59 10.10 -5.09
C ARG A 15 -5.73 8.90 -4.74
N TYR A 16 -4.44 9.19 -4.59
CA TYR A 16 -3.48 8.27 -4.00
C TYR A 16 -3.52 8.41 -2.48
N TYR A 17 -3.48 7.27 -1.81
CA TYR A 17 -3.31 7.18 -0.36
C TYR A 17 -1.93 6.65 -0.07
N GLU A 18 -1.18 7.34 0.80
CA GLU A 18 0.09 6.86 1.30
C GLU A 18 -0.15 5.94 2.49
N LEU A 19 0.48 4.77 2.45
CA LEU A 19 0.42 3.78 3.52
C LEU A 19 1.81 3.67 4.14
N ASP A 20 1.94 4.04 5.41
CA ASP A 20 3.19 3.78 6.13
C ASP A 20 3.32 2.26 6.39
N VAL A 21 4.29 1.66 5.71
CA VAL A 21 4.62 0.22 5.79
C VAL A 21 6.01 -0.03 6.35
N THR A 22 6.62 0.95 7.02
CA THR A 22 8.02 0.91 7.47
C THR A 22 8.36 -0.34 8.28
N ASP A 23 7.57 -0.65 9.30
CA ASP A 23 7.82 -1.80 10.16
C ASP A 23 7.57 -3.13 9.45
N LEU A 24 6.63 -3.17 8.51
CA LEU A 24 6.34 -4.35 7.71
C LEU A 24 7.52 -4.65 6.75
N VAL A 25 8.11 -3.62 6.14
CA VAL A 25 9.31 -3.76 5.31
C VAL A 25 10.51 -4.20 6.16
N LYS A 26 10.72 -3.62 7.36
CA LYS A 26 11.78 -4.06 8.28
C LYS A 26 11.60 -5.53 8.71
N GLU A 27 10.37 -5.96 9.02
CA GLU A 27 10.08 -7.35 9.35
C GLU A 27 10.34 -8.27 8.16
N HIS A 28 9.99 -7.86 6.94
CA HIS A 28 10.29 -8.62 5.73
C HIS A 28 11.81 -8.78 5.50
N LEU A 29 12.59 -7.71 5.68
CA LEU A 29 14.06 -7.75 5.58
C LEU A 29 14.73 -8.68 6.60
N SER A 30 14.05 -9.03 7.69
CA SER A 30 14.56 -10.02 8.64
C SER A 30 14.61 -11.46 8.09
N GLY A 31 14.01 -11.72 6.92
CA GLY A 31 13.96 -13.04 6.30
C GLY A 31 12.95 -13.99 6.91
N LYS A 32 12.07 -13.49 7.80
CA LYS A 32 11.03 -14.28 8.48
C LYS A 32 9.97 -14.87 7.54
N TYR A 33 9.75 -14.24 6.38
CA TYR A 33 8.73 -14.68 5.42
C TYR A 33 9.34 -14.83 4.03
N GLU A 34 8.99 -15.92 3.32
CA GLU A 34 9.42 -16.18 1.94
C GLU A 34 8.74 -15.23 0.93
N ASN A 35 7.56 -14.71 1.27
CA ASN A 35 6.70 -13.95 0.36
C ASN A 35 7.14 -12.48 0.29
N THR A 36 7.36 -11.95 -0.90
CA THR A 36 7.75 -10.55 -1.16
C THR A 36 6.57 -9.72 -1.70
N GLY A 37 5.54 -9.46 -0.89
CA GLY A 37 4.38 -8.70 -1.37
C GLY A 37 3.41 -8.23 -0.29
N PHE A 38 2.57 -7.26 -0.66
CA PHE A 38 1.52 -6.70 0.20
C PHE A 38 0.15 -7.26 -0.20
N ARG A 39 -0.67 -7.61 0.81
CA ARG A 39 -2.08 -7.95 0.60
C ARG A 39 -2.96 -6.82 1.14
N ILE A 40 -3.66 -6.14 0.24
CA ILE A 40 -4.60 -5.06 0.58
C ILE A 40 -6.02 -5.62 0.46
N LYS A 41 -6.83 -5.41 1.50
CA LYS A 41 -8.26 -5.80 1.52
C LYS A 41 -9.09 -4.77 2.26
N THR A 42 -10.34 -4.61 1.87
CA THR A 42 -11.33 -3.87 2.66
C THR A 42 -11.64 -4.62 3.97
N HIS A 43 -12.03 -3.87 5.00
CA HIS A 43 -12.44 -4.46 6.27
C HIS A 43 -13.82 -5.10 6.18
N THR A 44 -14.74 -4.46 5.46
CA THR A 44 -16.10 -4.94 5.16
C THR A 44 -16.29 -5.01 3.65
N GLU A 45 -16.89 -6.09 3.17
CA GLU A 45 -17.29 -6.24 1.76
C GLU A 45 -18.68 -5.63 1.56
N SER A 46 -18.81 -4.32 1.76
CA SER A 46 -20.08 -3.59 1.69
C SER A 46 -20.28 -2.85 0.36
N ALA A 47 -19.93 -3.50 -0.76
CA ALA A 47 -19.94 -2.88 -2.10
C ALA A 47 -19.02 -1.64 -2.25
N ASP A 48 -18.06 -1.48 -1.32
CA ASP A 48 -17.04 -0.45 -1.39
C ASP A 48 -16.04 -0.80 -2.50
N TYR A 49 -16.11 -0.05 -3.60
CA TYR A 49 -15.22 -0.22 -4.75
C TYR A 49 -13.81 0.26 -4.39
N VAL A 50 -12.85 -0.66 -4.42
CA VAL A 50 -11.43 -0.35 -4.33
C VAL A 50 -10.77 -0.79 -5.63
N ALA A 51 -10.21 0.16 -6.36
CA ALA A 51 -9.42 -0.09 -7.54
C ALA A 51 -7.98 0.37 -7.32
N PHE A 52 -7.05 -0.36 -7.92
CA PHE A 52 -5.65 0.00 -8.00
C PHE A 52 -5.28 0.07 -9.47
N TYR A 53 -4.42 1.01 -9.83
CA TYR A 53 -3.81 1.02 -11.14
C TYR A 53 -2.86 -0.18 -11.28
N SER A 54 -2.93 -0.87 -12.42
CA SER A 54 -1.94 -1.88 -12.79
C SER A 54 -0.63 -1.20 -13.22
N CYS A 55 0.49 -1.90 -13.10
CA CYS A 55 1.74 -1.49 -13.77
C CYS A 55 1.63 -1.53 -15.31
N ASP A 56 0.57 -2.12 -15.86
CA ASP A 56 0.31 -2.15 -17.30
C ASP A 56 -0.36 -0.87 -17.84
N THR A 57 -0.70 0.10 -16.98
CA THR A 57 -1.28 1.36 -17.44
C THR A 57 -0.22 2.23 -18.13
N GLU A 58 -0.61 2.92 -19.20
CA GLU A 58 0.29 3.78 -19.99
C GLU A 58 0.88 4.93 -19.18
N ASN A 59 0.17 5.40 -18.15
CA ASN A 59 0.63 6.49 -17.31
C ASN A 59 1.44 5.96 -16.11
N GLU A 60 2.76 6.02 -16.21
CA GLU A 60 3.70 5.61 -15.14
C GLU A 60 3.53 6.39 -13.82
N GLU A 61 2.95 7.58 -13.85
CA GLU A 61 2.62 8.32 -12.63
C GLU A 61 1.57 7.60 -11.78
N GLN A 62 0.75 6.75 -12.42
CA GLN A 62 -0.33 6.04 -11.77
C GLN A 62 0.08 4.69 -11.17
N HIS A 63 1.29 4.23 -11.47
CA HIS A 63 1.76 2.94 -10.98
C HIS A 63 1.85 2.95 -9.44
N PRO A 64 1.50 1.85 -8.75
CA PRO A 64 1.77 1.70 -7.33
C PRO A 64 3.27 1.82 -7.05
N LYS A 65 3.66 2.67 -6.08
CA LYS A 65 5.07 2.93 -5.74
C LYS A 65 5.35 2.58 -4.27
N LEU A 66 6.50 1.95 -4.03
CA LEU A 66 7.07 1.77 -2.70
C LEU A 66 8.22 2.76 -2.53
N ASN A 67 8.00 3.82 -1.76
CA ASN A 67 9.03 4.79 -1.44
C ASN A 67 9.82 4.31 -0.21
N ILE A 68 11.14 4.22 -0.35
CA ILE A 68 12.04 3.83 0.74
C ILE A 68 13.02 4.99 0.96
N GLU A 69 12.93 5.60 2.13
CA GLU A 69 13.90 6.57 2.60
C GLU A 69 14.85 5.91 3.59
N LYS A 70 16.14 6.16 3.42
CA LYS A 70 17.11 5.86 4.47
C LYS A 70 17.08 7.03 5.45
N PRO A 71 17.15 6.80 6.77
CA PRO A 71 17.37 7.90 7.70
C PRO A 71 18.62 8.65 7.24
N GLU A 72 18.54 9.98 7.17
CA GLU A 72 19.71 10.82 6.93
C GLU A 72 20.77 10.42 7.96
N GLY A 73 21.91 9.94 7.45
CA GLY A 73 23.04 9.59 8.31
C GLY A 73 23.66 10.86 8.90
N PRO A 74 24.45 10.74 9.98
CA PRO A 74 25.48 11.74 10.23
C PRO A 74 26.45 11.86 9.04
#